data_AF-A0A914TG65-F1
#
_entry.id   AF-A0A914TG65-F1
#
_cell.length_a   1.000
_cell.length_b   1.000
_cell.length_c   1.000
_cell.angle_alpha   90.00
_cell.angle_beta   90.00
_cell.angle_gamma   90.00
#
_symmetry.space_group_name_H-M   'P 1'
#
loop_
_entity.id
_entity.type
_entity.pdbx_description
1 polymer ?
#
loop_
_entity_poly.entity_id
_entity_poly.type
_entity_poly.pdbx_seq_one_letter_code
_entity_poly.pdbx_strand_id
1 'polypeptide(L)'
;MSFNRGRNAIFQAIQRGFAKARINIIHRNISSIHNDTNNRWLKISFIDGNYGIFPYVWLRDTSLESSTYSISDSMKARNLMMRDFDVEVVPKSLKLDKEKNELKILWPGNIESCYPASWLKSRNLSSSTVRSHRKNVYLSHGKLWNKKEIEQRLQKFDHSKVMSDDKALHDFLYAVCCDGIAVLKNGPIKDKETVTKIGDRIGLIHQTHFGKTFEVTTKVEASNMAYAHGGELPYHTDFPSLSQPPELQMLYMFQKAPNNGGLSMFVDGFYIAELMREKHSDAFKILTETPIEFIEEGYDIHERDGKNFKFIFDMASKHRTIK
;
A
#
# COMPACT_ATOMS: atom_id res chain seq x y z
N MET A 1 15.53 5.62 9.23
CA MET A 1 14.06 5.54 9.37
C MET A 1 13.42 5.97 8.04
N SER A 2 13.24 5.05 7.10
CA SER A 2 12.58 5.33 5.82
C SER A 2 11.23 4.64 5.81
N PHE A 3 10.17 5.46 5.79
CA PHE A 3 8.78 5.02 5.85
C PHE A 3 8.30 4.53 4.48
N ASN A 4 7.75 3.31 4.43
CA ASN A 4 6.50 2.85 3.80
C ASN A 4 5.79 3.71 2.71
N ARG A 5 6.50 4.43 1.84
CA ARG A 5 5.93 5.36 0.85
C ARG A 5 5.44 4.68 -0.43
N GLY A 6 5.93 3.48 -0.77
CA GLY A 6 5.50 2.74 -1.98
C GLY A 6 4.01 2.43 -2.01
N ARG A 7 3.44 2.07 -0.85
CA ARG A 7 2.01 1.75 -0.69
C ARG A 7 1.09 2.97 -0.80
N ASN A 8 1.61 4.19 -0.57
CA ASN A 8 0.81 5.43 -0.56
C ASN A 8 0.58 6.00 -1.97
N ALA A 9 1.50 5.78 -2.92
CA ALA A 9 1.39 6.31 -4.27
C ALA A 9 0.30 5.57 -5.09
N ILE A 10 0.25 4.24 -4.96
CA ILE A 10 -0.81 3.39 -5.52
C ILE A 10 -2.17 3.76 -4.94
N PHE A 11 -2.23 4.01 -3.63
CA PHE A 11 -3.45 4.44 -2.95
C PHE A 11 -3.96 5.82 -3.40
N GLN A 12 -3.07 6.78 -3.67
CA GLN A 12 -3.45 8.08 -4.21
C GLN A 12 -4.03 7.99 -5.64
N ALA A 13 -3.51 7.10 -6.49
CA ALA A 13 -4.10 6.84 -7.81
C ALA A 13 -5.50 6.20 -7.69
N ILE A 14 -5.68 5.28 -6.74
CA ILE A 14 -6.98 4.65 -6.44
C ILE A 14 -8.02 5.68 -5.99
N GLN A 15 -7.66 6.61 -5.11
CA GLN A 15 -8.62 7.61 -4.60
C GLN A 15 -9.01 8.69 -5.62
N ARG A 16 -8.11 9.06 -6.56
CA ARG A 16 -8.39 10.09 -7.57
C ARG A 16 -9.50 9.70 -8.56
N GLY A 17 -9.75 8.40 -8.77
CA GLY A 17 -10.79 7.89 -9.67
C GLY A 17 -12.24 7.97 -9.16
N PHE A 18 -12.47 8.22 -7.87
CA PHE A 18 -13.82 8.14 -7.26
C PHE A 18 -14.54 9.48 -7.06
N ALA A 19 -13.97 10.60 -7.50
CA ALA A 19 -14.53 11.92 -7.27
C ALA A 19 -15.40 12.42 -8.44
N LYS A 20 -16.61 11.87 -8.60
CA LYS A 20 -17.72 12.62 -9.22
C LYS A 20 -19.09 12.00 -8.94
N ALA A 21 -20.03 12.90 -8.61
CA ALA A 21 -21.47 12.76 -8.37
C ALA A 21 -21.89 12.56 -6.90
N ARG A 22 -22.28 13.67 -6.24
CA ARG A 22 -23.30 13.64 -5.18
C ARG A 22 -24.22 14.85 -5.30
N ILE A 23 -25.49 14.56 -5.56
CA ILE A 23 -26.63 15.45 -5.36
C ILE A 23 -26.88 15.53 -3.85
N ASN A 24 -26.85 16.74 -3.29
CA ASN A 24 -27.07 17.01 -1.87
C ASN A 24 -28.57 16.96 -1.55
N ILE A 25 -29.02 15.84 -1.00
CA ILE A 25 -30.18 15.82 -0.09
C ILE A 25 -29.61 15.48 1.28
N ILE A 26 -29.61 16.46 2.20
CA ILE A 26 -29.13 16.27 3.58
C ILE A 26 -30.18 15.43 4.33
N HIS A 27 -30.14 14.12 4.14
CA HIS A 27 -30.88 13.22 5.00
C HIS A 27 -30.25 13.26 6.40
N ARG A 28 -31.08 13.55 7.41
CA ARG A 28 -30.71 13.41 8.82
C ARG A 28 -30.11 12.01 9.01
N ASN A 29 -28.91 11.92 9.57
CA ASN A 29 -28.21 10.64 9.71
C ASN A 29 -28.07 10.20 11.16
N ILE A 30 -27.90 11.14 12.11
CA ILE A 30 -27.83 10.85 13.54
C ILE A 30 -29.25 10.94 14.14
N SER A 31 -29.70 9.88 14.79
CA SER A 31 -31.03 9.82 15.44
C SER A 31 -30.98 10.27 16.90
N SER A 32 -30.01 9.77 17.67
CA SER A 32 -29.84 10.10 19.07
C SER A 32 -28.40 9.92 19.55
N ILE A 33 -28.10 10.54 20.70
CA ILE A 33 -26.86 10.35 21.43
C ILE A 33 -27.18 9.90 22.86
N HIS A 34 -26.41 8.95 23.37
CA HIS A 34 -26.42 8.55 24.76
C HIS A 34 -25.01 8.73 25.32
N ASN A 35 -24.92 9.53 26.37
CA ASN A 35 -23.67 9.95 26.97
C ASN A 35 -23.39 9.10 28.22
N ASP A 36 -22.32 8.31 28.20
CA ASP A 36 -21.88 7.50 29.34
C ASP A 36 -20.58 8.09 29.91
N THR A 37 -20.75 8.93 30.93
CA THR A 37 -19.64 9.64 31.58
C THR A 37 -18.78 8.71 32.43
N ASN A 38 -19.34 7.64 32.98
CA ASN A 38 -18.63 6.72 33.87
C ASN A 38 -17.60 5.91 33.07
N ASN A 39 -18.02 5.42 31.90
CA ASN A 39 -17.14 4.68 31.00
C ASN A 39 -16.43 5.57 29.97
N ARG A 40 -16.74 6.87 29.95
CA ARG A 40 -16.15 7.91 29.08
C ARG A 40 -16.32 7.68 27.56
N TRP A 41 -17.54 7.42 27.12
CA TRP A 41 -17.85 7.24 25.70
C TRP A 41 -19.24 7.78 25.33
N LEU A 42 -19.42 7.98 24.02
CA LEU A 42 -20.68 8.32 23.40
C LEU A 42 -21.19 7.13 22.60
N LYS A 43 -22.44 6.74 22.86
CA LYS A 43 -23.20 5.93 21.92
C LYS A 43 -23.94 6.87 20.97
N ILE A 44 -23.67 6.77 19.68
CA ILE A 44 -24.35 7.55 18.65
C ILE A 44 -25.19 6.58 17.82
N SER A 45 -26.50 6.79 17.82
CA SER A 45 -27.44 6.02 17.00
C SER A 45 -27.70 6.74 15.69
N PHE A 46 -27.82 5.99 14.60
CA PHE A 46 -28.11 6.50 13.27
C PHE A 46 -29.53 6.12 12.84
N ILE A 47 -30.07 6.81 11.83
CA ILE A 47 -31.45 6.58 11.33
C ILE A 47 -31.60 5.20 10.67
N ASP A 48 -30.51 4.65 10.11
CA ASP A 48 -30.49 3.32 9.51
C ASP A 48 -30.50 2.17 10.55
N GLY A 49 -30.71 2.48 11.83
CA GLY A 49 -30.74 1.52 12.93
C GLY A 49 -29.36 1.11 13.45
N ASN A 50 -28.27 1.46 12.76
CA ASN A 50 -26.93 1.21 13.26
C ASN A 50 -26.57 2.18 14.38
N TYR A 51 -25.59 1.81 15.20
CA TYR A 51 -24.99 2.69 16.20
C TYR A 51 -23.47 2.54 16.23
N GLY A 52 -22.81 3.53 16.82
CA GLY A 52 -21.37 3.50 17.08
C GLY A 52 -21.04 3.86 18.54
N ILE A 53 -19.98 3.26 19.05
CA ILE A 53 -19.38 3.56 20.35
C ILE A 53 -18.10 4.38 20.11
N PHE A 54 -18.05 5.58 20.68
CA PHE A 54 -16.98 6.54 20.47
C PHE A 54 -16.41 7.02 21.81
N PRO A 55 -15.21 6.56 22.21
CA PRO A 55 -14.54 7.05 23.41
C PRO A 55 -14.26 8.55 23.33
N TYR A 56 -14.39 9.28 24.44
CA TYR A 56 -14.15 10.73 24.47
C TYR A 56 -12.72 11.07 24.04
N VAL A 57 -11.75 10.33 24.57
CA VAL A 57 -10.33 10.47 24.25
C VAL A 57 -10.08 10.33 22.75
N TRP A 58 -10.72 9.35 22.10
CA TRP A 58 -10.58 9.15 20.66
C TRP A 58 -11.20 10.29 19.86
N LEU A 59 -12.39 10.75 20.24
CA LEU A 59 -13.03 11.90 19.60
C LEU A 59 -12.12 13.13 19.72
N ARG A 60 -11.64 13.44 20.92
CA ARG A 60 -10.77 14.61 21.15
C ARG A 60 -9.45 14.53 20.37
N ASP A 61 -8.79 13.37 20.33
CA ASP A 61 -7.54 13.17 19.56
C ASP A 61 -7.75 13.28 18.05
N THR A 62 -8.96 12.95 17.58
CA THR A 62 -9.33 12.97 16.15
C THR A 62 -10.24 14.14 15.77
N SER A 63 -10.27 15.20 16.58
CA SER A 63 -11.02 16.42 16.27
C SER A 63 -10.57 16.99 14.93
N LEU A 64 -11.53 17.50 14.14
CA LEU A 64 -11.31 17.97 12.77
C LEU A 64 -10.98 19.46 12.69
N GLU A 65 -11.00 20.17 13.81
CA GLU A 65 -10.68 21.59 13.86
C GLU A 65 -9.20 21.85 13.61
N SER A 66 -8.87 22.98 12.98
CA SER A 66 -7.49 23.37 12.63
C SER A 66 -6.53 23.36 13.83
N SER A 67 -7.02 23.71 15.03
CA SER A 67 -6.25 23.68 16.27
C SER A 67 -5.79 22.27 16.68
N THR A 68 -6.50 21.22 16.24
CA THR A 68 -6.16 19.82 16.52
C THR A 68 -5.62 19.11 15.28
N TYR A 69 -6.05 19.53 14.09
CA TYR A 69 -5.84 18.81 12.84
C TYR A 69 -5.69 19.79 11.67
N SER A 70 -4.54 19.73 10.99
CA SER A 70 -4.15 20.59 9.85
C SER A 70 -3.77 22.03 10.26
N ILE A 71 -2.51 22.43 10.00
CA ILE A 71 -2.03 23.82 10.21
C ILE A 71 -2.27 24.67 8.95
N SER A 72 -2.27 24.05 7.77
CA SER A 72 -2.45 24.70 6.48
C SER A 72 -3.15 23.77 5.49
N ASP A 73 -3.62 24.31 4.37
CA ASP A 73 -4.22 23.52 3.29
C ASP A 73 -3.27 22.45 2.72
N SER A 74 -1.96 22.67 2.84
CA SER A 74 -0.92 21.74 2.38
C SER A 74 -0.69 20.56 3.34
N MET A 75 -1.18 20.62 4.59
CA MET A 75 -0.94 19.57 5.59
C MET A 75 -2.24 19.17 6.28
N LYS A 76 -2.73 17.96 5.99
CA LYS A 76 -3.83 17.33 6.74
C LYS A 76 -3.29 16.28 7.71
N ALA A 77 -2.84 16.74 8.87
CA ALA A 77 -2.25 15.88 9.90
C ALA A 77 -2.62 16.33 11.32
N ARG A 78 -2.54 15.39 12.26
CA ARG A 78 -2.79 15.63 13.69
C ARG A 78 -1.68 16.49 14.27
N ASN A 79 -2.04 17.62 14.89
CA ASN A 79 -1.10 18.57 15.49
C ASN A 79 -1.10 18.54 17.02
N LEU A 80 -2.01 17.76 17.62
CA LEU A 80 -2.14 17.65 19.06
C LEU A 80 -0.92 16.95 19.67
N MET A 81 -0.22 17.64 20.57
CA MET A 81 0.94 17.09 21.26
C MET A 81 0.50 16.23 22.43
N MET A 82 1.20 15.12 22.68
CA MET A 82 0.87 14.21 23.79
C MET A 82 0.97 14.90 25.15
N ARG A 83 1.95 15.82 25.32
CA ARG A 83 2.13 16.58 26.57
C ARG A 83 0.94 17.50 26.90
N ASP A 84 0.18 17.90 25.88
CA ASP A 84 -0.93 18.85 25.96
C ASP A 84 -2.28 18.12 25.87
N PHE A 85 -2.27 16.79 25.82
CA PHE A 85 -3.45 15.96 25.60
C PHE A 85 -3.91 15.27 26.89
N ASP A 86 -5.07 15.70 27.38
CA ASP A 86 -5.75 15.04 28.48
C ASP A 86 -6.41 13.73 28.03
N VAL A 87 -5.83 12.60 28.45
CA VAL A 87 -6.33 11.26 28.15
C VAL A 87 -7.62 10.90 28.91
N GLU A 88 -7.97 11.70 29.92
CA GLU A 88 -9.17 11.53 30.74
C GLU A 88 -10.28 12.53 30.40
N VAL A 89 -10.11 13.28 29.31
CA VAL A 89 -11.00 14.37 28.90
C VAL A 89 -12.47 13.97 28.91
N VAL A 90 -13.30 14.82 29.52
CA VAL A 90 -14.76 14.72 29.57
C VAL A 90 -15.37 15.93 28.86
N PRO A 91 -16.39 15.75 27.99
CA PRO A 91 -17.04 16.87 27.33
C PRO A 91 -17.80 17.75 28.34
N LYS A 92 -17.67 19.07 28.21
CA LYS A 92 -18.50 20.06 28.93
C LYS A 92 -19.93 20.07 28.41
N SER A 93 -20.12 19.93 27.11
CA SER A 93 -21.46 19.82 26.50
C SER A 93 -21.43 19.07 25.18
N LEU A 94 -22.59 18.53 24.82
CA LEU A 94 -22.83 17.76 23.59
C LEU A 94 -24.07 18.32 22.91
N LYS A 95 -23.99 18.62 21.62
CA LYS A 95 -25.12 19.14 20.84
C LYS A 95 -25.17 18.46 19.48
N LEU A 96 -26.38 18.15 19.03
CA LEU A 96 -26.62 17.73 17.65
C LEU A 96 -27.03 18.94 16.84
N ASP A 97 -26.21 19.28 15.85
CA ASP A 97 -26.57 20.27 14.84
C ASP A 97 -27.39 19.55 13.76
N LYS A 98 -28.71 19.72 13.82
CA LYS A 98 -29.65 19.06 12.91
C LYS A 98 -29.59 19.63 11.50
N GLU A 99 -29.18 20.89 11.33
CA GLU A 99 -29.10 21.54 10.03
C GLU A 99 -27.86 21.05 9.27
N LYS A 100 -26.72 21.01 9.97
CA LYS A 100 -25.45 20.53 9.40
C LYS A 100 -25.30 19.01 9.43
N ASN A 101 -26.15 18.31 10.20
CA ASN A 101 -26.08 16.86 10.42
C ASN A 101 -24.76 16.42 11.09
N GLU A 102 -24.40 17.11 12.17
CA GLU A 102 -23.11 16.96 12.85
C GLU A 102 -23.28 16.84 14.37
N LEU A 103 -22.34 16.16 15.02
CA LEU A 103 -22.16 16.20 16.46
C LEU A 103 -21.19 17.33 16.81
N LYS A 104 -21.61 18.24 17.68
CA LYS A 104 -20.76 19.27 18.28
C LYS A 104 -20.43 18.89 19.72
N ILE A 105 -19.15 18.95 20.06
CA ILE A 105 -18.65 18.68 21.41
C ILE A 105 -17.89 19.90 21.90
N LEU A 106 -18.25 20.40 23.07
CA LEU A 106 -17.47 21.42 23.79
C LEU A 106 -16.60 20.72 24.83
N TRP A 107 -15.28 20.88 24.72
CA TRP A 107 -14.30 20.33 25.64
C TRP A 107 -13.84 21.37 26.68
N PRO A 108 -13.13 20.96 27.74
CA PRO A 108 -12.37 21.87 28.59
C PRO A 108 -11.44 22.79 27.77
N GLY A 109 -11.18 23.99 28.29
CA GLY A 109 -10.43 25.02 27.54
C GLY A 109 -11.24 25.73 26.44
N ASN A 110 -12.56 25.56 26.38
CA ASN A 110 -13.46 26.15 25.38
C ASN A 110 -13.12 25.73 23.94
N ILE A 111 -12.62 24.51 23.80
CA ILE A 111 -12.29 23.91 22.51
C ILE A 111 -13.55 23.24 21.98
N GLU A 112 -14.01 23.65 20.80
CA GLU A 112 -15.12 23.00 20.10
C GLU A 112 -14.60 21.91 19.16
N SER A 113 -15.43 20.91 18.85
CA SER A 113 -15.13 19.93 17.80
C SER A 113 -16.42 19.53 17.10
N CYS A 114 -16.42 19.64 15.77
CA CYS A 114 -17.56 19.26 14.93
C CYS A 114 -17.27 17.97 14.16
N TYR A 115 -18.18 17.00 14.24
CA TYR A 115 -18.06 15.72 13.53
C TYR A 115 -19.27 15.48 12.63
N PRO A 116 -19.10 15.51 11.30
CA PRO A 116 -20.15 15.12 10.38
C PRO A 116 -20.62 13.68 10.60
N ALA A 117 -21.92 13.44 10.46
CA ALA A 117 -22.48 12.10 10.60
C ALA A 117 -21.83 11.07 9.66
N SER A 118 -21.49 11.48 8.44
CA SER A 118 -20.76 10.66 7.46
C SER A 118 -19.37 10.27 7.95
N TRP A 119 -18.66 11.20 8.60
CA TRP A 119 -17.36 10.95 9.20
C TRP A 119 -17.46 9.92 10.33
N LEU A 120 -18.41 10.11 11.25
CA LEU A 120 -18.67 9.18 12.36
C LEU A 120 -19.04 7.77 11.86
N LYS A 121 -19.89 7.67 10.83
CA LYS A 121 -20.22 6.38 10.19
C LYS A 121 -18.98 5.70 9.59
N SER A 122 -18.20 6.43 8.79
CA SER A 122 -17.01 5.88 8.11
C SER A 122 -15.89 5.46 9.06
N ARG A 123 -15.89 5.97 10.30
CA ARG A 123 -14.89 5.67 11.34
C ARG A 123 -15.47 4.97 12.55
N ASN A 124 -16.67 4.41 12.44
CA ASN A 124 -17.32 3.70 13.53
C ASN A 124 -16.44 2.54 14.02
N LEU A 125 -15.96 2.67 15.26
CA LEU A 125 -15.01 1.73 15.87
C LEU A 125 -15.68 0.40 16.24
N SER A 126 -16.96 0.43 16.59
CA SER A 126 -17.72 -0.76 17.00
C SER A 126 -18.37 -1.52 15.84
N SER A 127 -18.32 -0.99 14.61
CA SER A 127 -18.86 -1.69 13.44
C SER A 127 -17.83 -2.65 12.82
N SER A 128 -18.18 -3.94 12.78
CA SER A 128 -17.40 -4.97 12.07
C SER A 128 -17.35 -4.68 10.57
N THR A 129 -18.45 -4.25 9.96
CA THR A 129 -18.53 -3.87 8.54
C THR A 129 -17.58 -2.73 8.20
N VAL A 130 -17.57 -1.66 9.00
CA VAL A 130 -16.64 -0.53 8.78
C VAL A 130 -15.19 -0.95 8.99
N ARG A 131 -14.92 -1.84 9.96
CA ARG A 131 -13.59 -2.41 10.16
C ARG A 131 -13.13 -3.23 8.95
N SER A 132 -13.99 -4.09 8.40
CA SER A 132 -13.71 -4.86 7.19
C SER A 132 -13.53 -3.97 5.97
N HIS A 133 -14.37 -2.94 5.80
CA HIS A 133 -14.23 -1.98 4.73
C HIS A 133 -12.90 -1.23 4.81
N ARG A 134 -12.48 -0.76 6.00
CA ARG A 134 -11.17 -0.13 6.21
C ARG A 134 -10.00 -1.07 5.89
N LYS A 135 -10.12 -2.38 6.14
CA LYS A 135 -9.11 -3.35 5.69
C LYS A 135 -9.02 -3.37 4.16
N ASN A 136 -10.16 -3.38 3.47
CA ASN A 136 -10.24 -3.38 2.01
C ASN A 136 -9.73 -2.08 1.36
N VAL A 137 -9.73 -0.96 2.08
CA VAL A 137 -9.12 0.30 1.63
C VAL A 137 -7.61 0.09 1.33
N TYR A 138 -6.94 -0.80 2.06
CA TYR A 138 -5.53 -1.15 1.82
C TYR A 138 -5.35 -2.27 0.77
N LEU A 139 -6.35 -2.44 -0.12
CA LEU A 139 -6.53 -3.50 -1.12
C LEU A 139 -7.10 -4.80 -0.52
N SER A 140 -8.07 -5.38 -1.23
CA SER A 140 -8.72 -6.65 -0.90
C SER A 140 -7.75 -7.82 -0.99
N HIS A 141 -8.02 -8.91 -0.27
CA HIS A 141 -7.34 -10.20 -0.44
C HIS A 141 -7.13 -10.47 -1.93
N GLY A 142 -5.87 -10.48 -2.37
CA GLY A 142 -5.52 -10.85 -3.73
C GLY A 142 -6.13 -12.20 -4.06
N LYS A 143 -6.55 -12.38 -5.31
CA LYS A 143 -7.08 -13.68 -5.71
C LYS A 143 -5.89 -14.57 -5.98
N LEU A 144 -5.76 -15.64 -5.21
CA LEU A 144 -4.74 -16.63 -5.50
C LEU A 144 -4.94 -17.22 -6.90
N TRP A 145 -3.86 -17.67 -7.54
CA TRP A 145 -3.95 -18.25 -8.87
C TRP A 145 -2.96 -19.39 -9.11
N ASN A 146 -3.46 -20.41 -9.81
CA ASN A 146 -2.65 -21.34 -10.60
C ASN A 146 -2.60 -20.89 -12.07
N LYS A 147 -1.93 -21.70 -12.92
CA LYS A 147 -1.80 -21.46 -14.36
C LYS A 147 -3.14 -21.18 -15.05
N LYS A 148 -4.16 -22.04 -14.84
CA LYS A 148 -5.47 -21.92 -15.50
C LYS A 148 -6.14 -20.60 -15.13
N GLU A 149 -6.06 -20.20 -13.87
CA GLU A 149 -6.70 -18.98 -13.38
C GLU A 149 -6.02 -17.72 -13.92
N ILE A 150 -4.69 -17.66 -13.88
CA ILE A 150 -3.97 -16.48 -14.36
C ILE A 150 -4.04 -16.33 -15.88
N GLU A 151 -4.00 -17.43 -16.65
CA GLU A 151 -4.14 -17.37 -18.12
C GLU A 151 -5.48 -16.77 -18.57
N GLN A 152 -6.54 -16.94 -17.78
CA GLN A 152 -7.87 -16.41 -18.10
C GLN A 152 -8.03 -14.92 -17.77
N ARG A 153 -7.27 -14.38 -16.81
CA ARG A 153 -7.51 -13.03 -16.28
C ARG A 153 -6.31 -12.10 -16.30
N LEU A 154 -5.12 -12.58 -16.70
CA LEU A 154 -3.90 -11.74 -16.80
C LEU A 154 -4.16 -10.51 -17.66
N GLN A 155 -4.16 -9.36 -17.00
CA GLN A 155 -4.46 -8.10 -17.65
C GLN A 155 -3.24 -7.57 -18.42
N LYS A 156 -3.52 -7.09 -19.63
CA LYS A 156 -2.53 -6.50 -20.53
C LYS A 156 -2.97 -5.08 -20.86
N PHE A 157 -2.09 -4.12 -20.64
CA PHE A 157 -2.37 -2.70 -20.82
C PHE A 157 -1.46 -2.12 -21.88
N ASP A 158 -1.95 -1.09 -22.59
CA ASP A 158 -1.13 -0.34 -23.53
C ASP A 158 -0.27 0.69 -22.78
N HIS A 159 1.04 0.70 -23.05
CA HIS A 159 1.99 1.60 -22.41
C HIS A 159 1.57 3.07 -22.57
N SER A 160 1.21 3.51 -23.78
CA SER A 160 0.88 4.92 -24.03
C SER A 160 -0.35 5.38 -23.24
N LYS A 161 -1.34 4.50 -23.08
CA LYS A 161 -2.54 4.77 -22.28
C LYS A 161 -2.20 4.90 -20.79
N VAL A 162 -1.42 3.97 -20.23
CA VAL A 162 -1.02 4.03 -18.81
C VAL A 162 -0.22 5.30 -18.51
N MET A 163 0.61 5.75 -19.46
CA MET A 163 1.39 6.98 -19.30
C MET A 163 0.54 8.26 -19.37
N SER A 164 -0.59 8.26 -20.08
CA SER A 164 -1.37 9.48 -20.39
C SER A 164 -2.75 9.57 -19.72
N ASP A 165 -3.33 8.45 -19.25
CA ASP A 165 -4.67 8.39 -18.68
C ASP A 165 -4.63 7.84 -17.24
N ASP A 166 -5.18 8.60 -16.30
CA ASP A 166 -5.29 8.21 -14.88
C ASP A 166 -6.18 6.99 -14.68
N LYS A 167 -7.22 6.79 -15.51
CA LYS A 167 -8.06 5.59 -15.43
C LYS A 167 -7.29 4.35 -15.88
N ALA A 168 -6.53 4.45 -16.98
CA ALA A 168 -5.68 3.35 -17.43
C ALA A 168 -4.58 3.01 -16.41
N LEU A 169 -3.94 4.02 -15.80
CA LEU A 169 -2.99 3.81 -14.70
C LEU A 169 -3.66 3.13 -13.50
N HIS A 170 -4.84 3.60 -13.10
CA HIS A 170 -5.63 3.02 -12.02
C HIS A 170 -5.87 1.52 -12.27
N ASP A 171 -6.40 1.17 -13.44
CA ASP A 171 -6.76 -0.20 -13.77
C ASP A 171 -5.52 -1.11 -13.85
N PHE A 172 -4.39 -0.59 -14.36
CA PHE A 172 -3.10 -1.28 -14.35
C PHE A 172 -2.62 -1.58 -12.93
N LEU A 173 -2.57 -0.57 -12.07
CA LEU A 173 -2.13 -0.74 -10.68
C LEU A 173 -3.09 -1.63 -9.88
N TYR A 174 -4.39 -1.53 -10.15
CA TYR A 174 -5.39 -2.40 -9.54
C TYR A 174 -5.17 -3.87 -9.92
N ALA A 175 -4.87 -4.16 -11.19
CA ALA A 175 -4.52 -5.52 -11.62
C ALA A 175 -3.24 -6.03 -10.93
N VAL A 176 -2.19 -5.22 -10.86
CA VAL A 176 -0.96 -5.55 -10.11
C VAL A 176 -1.26 -5.85 -8.65
N CYS A 177 -2.15 -5.07 -8.01
CA CYS A 177 -2.51 -5.28 -6.61
C CYS A 177 -3.35 -6.52 -6.37
N CYS A 178 -4.27 -6.86 -7.27
CA CYS A 178 -5.20 -7.97 -7.10
C CYS A 178 -4.63 -9.32 -7.54
N ASP A 179 -3.83 -9.33 -8.61
CA ASP A 179 -3.26 -10.54 -9.21
C ASP A 179 -1.75 -10.67 -8.97
N GLY A 180 -1.08 -9.66 -8.40
CA GLY A 180 0.37 -9.65 -8.21
C GLY A 180 1.18 -9.42 -9.49
N ILE A 181 0.53 -9.39 -10.66
CA ILE A 181 1.18 -9.25 -11.96
C ILE A 181 0.25 -8.60 -13.00
N ALA A 182 0.81 -7.74 -13.85
CA ALA A 182 0.17 -7.22 -15.05
C ALA A 182 1.23 -6.92 -16.12
N VAL A 183 0.83 -6.86 -17.39
CA VAL A 183 1.78 -6.68 -18.51
C VAL A 183 1.50 -5.37 -19.25
N LEU A 184 2.52 -4.54 -19.40
CA LEU A 184 2.49 -3.42 -20.35
C LEU A 184 2.94 -3.88 -21.74
N LYS A 185 2.14 -3.54 -22.76
CA LYS A 185 2.38 -3.82 -24.17
C LYS A 185 2.66 -2.52 -24.92
N ASN A 186 3.26 -2.65 -26.09
CA ASN A 186 3.53 -1.53 -27.01
C ASN A 186 4.35 -0.40 -26.36
N GLY A 187 5.29 -0.76 -25.50
CA GLY A 187 6.28 0.18 -24.98
C GLY A 187 7.26 0.64 -26.07
N PRO A 188 8.03 1.71 -25.81
CA PRO A 188 9.13 2.13 -26.68
C PRO A 188 10.07 0.95 -27.00
N ILE A 189 10.85 1.03 -28.07
CA ILE A 189 11.84 0.02 -28.42
C ILE A 189 13.22 0.57 -28.07
N LYS A 190 14.01 -0.20 -27.30
CA LYS A 190 15.39 0.14 -26.95
C LYS A 190 15.54 1.51 -26.26
N ASP A 191 14.57 1.92 -25.43
CA ASP A 191 14.66 3.13 -24.61
C ASP A 191 14.99 2.74 -23.16
N LYS A 192 16.21 3.07 -22.71
CA LYS A 192 16.71 2.79 -21.35
C LYS A 192 15.95 3.57 -20.28
N GLU A 193 15.29 4.67 -20.63
CA GLU A 193 14.54 5.50 -19.68
C GLU A 193 13.12 4.97 -19.43
N THR A 194 12.65 3.98 -20.19
CA THR A 194 11.26 3.49 -20.12
C THR A 194 10.85 3.12 -18.70
N VAL A 195 11.67 2.33 -18.00
CA VAL A 195 11.39 1.91 -16.61
C VAL A 195 11.36 3.11 -15.67
N THR A 196 12.26 4.07 -15.86
CA THR A 196 12.31 5.29 -15.05
C THR A 196 11.04 6.13 -15.24
N LYS A 197 10.61 6.33 -16.49
CA LYS A 197 9.39 7.09 -16.82
C LYS A 197 8.14 6.44 -16.23
N ILE A 198 8.00 5.11 -16.33
CA ILE A 198 6.88 4.38 -15.69
C ILE A 198 6.96 4.51 -14.17
N GLY A 199 8.16 4.36 -13.59
CA GLY A 199 8.40 4.52 -12.16
C GLY A 199 7.97 5.90 -11.65
N ASP A 200 8.38 6.97 -12.33
CA ASP A 200 8.03 8.35 -11.99
C ASP A 200 6.53 8.65 -12.21
N ARG A 201 5.88 7.96 -13.15
CA ARG A 201 4.41 8.03 -13.36
C ARG A 201 3.63 7.39 -12.19
N ILE A 202 4.18 6.33 -11.59
CA ILE A 202 3.55 5.61 -10.47
C ILE A 202 3.89 6.29 -9.13
N GLY A 203 5.16 6.65 -8.91
CA GLY A 203 5.64 7.16 -7.64
C GLY A 203 7.16 7.34 -7.60
N LEU A 204 7.82 6.74 -6.61
CA LEU A 204 9.26 6.84 -6.42
C LEU A 204 9.91 5.48 -6.64
N ILE A 205 10.99 5.44 -7.42
CA ILE A 205 11.79 4.24 -7.62
C ILE A 205 12.69 4.03 -6.41
N HIS A 206 12.67 2.82 -5.86
CA HIS A 206 13.53 2.44 -4.75
C HIS A 206 14.93 2.10 -5.26
N GLN A 207 15.90 2.98 -4.97
CA GLN A 207 17.30 2.73 -5.32
C GLN A 207 17.89 1.66 -4.40
N THR A 208 18.51 0.64 -4.98
CA THR A 208 19.25 -0.42 -4.26
C THR A 208 20.75 -0.25 -4.46
N HIS A 209 21.52 -1.21 -3.95
CA HIS A 209 22.96 -1.30 -4.23
C HIS A 209 23.26 -1.61 -5.71
N PHE A 210 22.28 -1.99 -6.54
CA PHE A 210 22.43 -2.10 -8.00
C PHE A 210 22.09 -0.81 -8.76
N GLY A 211 21.68 0.26 -8.06
CA GLY A 211 21.31 1.55 -8.66
C GLY A 211 19.80 1.84 -8.66
N LYS A 212 19.39 2.90 -9.37
CA LYS A 212 17.97 3.28 -9.55
C LYS A 212 17.27 2.33 -10.52
N THR A 213 17.98 1.95 -11.58
CA THR A 213 17.64 0.88 -12.52
C THR A 213 18.90 0.07 -12.80
N PHE A 214 18.76 -1.17 -13.26
CA PHE A 214 19.88 -2.02 -13.63
C PHE A 214 19.55 -2.81 -14.91
N GLU A 215 20.58 -3.11 -15.69
CA GLU A 215 20.45 -3.86 -16.94
C GLU A 215 20.69 -5.34 -16.70
N VAL A 216 19.73 -6.17 -17.09
CA VAL A 216 19.86 -7.63 -17.02
C VAL A 216 20.43 -8.13 -18.34
N THR A 217 21.75 -8.18 -18.41
CA THR A 217 22.54 -8.72 -19.52
C THR A 217 23.66 -9.58 -18.97
N THR A 218 24.23 -10.45 -19.80
CA THR A 218 25.36 -11.27 -19.39
C THR A 218 26.61 -10.41 -19.21
N LYS A 219 27.23 -10.47 -18.03
CA LYS A 219 28.47 -9.75 -17.68
C LYS A 219 29.62 -10.75 -17.53
N VAL A 220 30.83 -10.35 -17.95
CA VAL A 220 32.06 -11.16 -17.80
C VAL A 220 32.41 -11.36 -16.32
N GLU A 221 32.28 -10.31 -15.52
CA GLU A 221 32.33 -10.37 -14.05
C GLU A 221 30.90 -10.20 -13.50
N ALA A 222 30.13 -11.29 -13.53
CA ALA A 222 28.76 -11.30 -13.06
C ALA A 222 28.70 -11.16 -11.53
N SER A 223 28.29 -10.00 -11.05
CA SER A 223 28.06 -9.71 -9.62
C SER A 223 26.81 -10.39 -9.04
N ASN A 224 25.98 -10.99 -9.89
CA ASN A 224 24.74 -11.68 -9.51
C ASN A 224 24.43 -12.77 -10.55
N MET A 225 23.74 -13.84 -10.15
CA MET A 225 23.30 -14.93 -11.03
C MET A 225 22.45 -14.44 -12.21
N ALA A 226 21.69 -13.34 -12.04
CA ALA A 226 20.95 -12.71 -13.12
C ALA A 226 21.84 -12.22 -14.29
N TYR A 227 23.13 -12.00 -14.04
CA TYR A 227 24.11 -11.56 -15.03
C TYR A 227 25.06 -12.69 -15.48
N ALA A 228 24.94 -13.89 -14.90
CA ALA A 228 25.80 -15.02 -15.20
C ALA A 228 25.39 -15.68 -16.53
N HIS A 229 26.37 -16.19 -17.27
CA HIS A 229 26.13 -16.87 -18.54
C HIS A 229 25.49 -18.27 -18.34
N GLY A 230 24.42 -18.56 -19.09
CA GLY A 230 24.12 -19.92 -19.54
C GLY A 230 23.19 -20.80 -18.69
N GLY A 231 22.43 -20.26 -17.73
CA GLY A 231 21.53 -21.04 -16.88
C GLY A 231 20.10 -20.51 -16.79
N GLU A 232 19.17 -21.40 -16.46
CA GLU A 232 17.83 -21.04 -16.01
C GLU A 232 17.91 -20.45 -14.59
N LEU A 233 17.21 -19.35 -14.34
CA LEU A 233 17.04 -18.83 -12.98
C LEU A 233 15.87 -19.57 -12.32
N PRO A 234 16.08 -20.23 -11.16
CA PRO A 234 14.99 -20.89 -10.44
C PRO A 234 13.98 -19.85 -9.95
N TYR A 235 12.79 -20.29 -9.55
CA TYR A 235 11.84 -19.40 -8.88
C TYR A 235 12.49 -18.75 -7.64
N HIS A 236 12.42 -17.43 -7.60
CA HIS A 236 12.99 -16.62 -6.54
C HIS A 236 12.17 -15.34 -6.34
N THR A 237 12.44 -14.68 -5.22
CA THR A 237 12.09 -13.28 -4.98
C THR A 237 13.38 -12.48 -4.94
N ASP A 238 13.42 -11.32 -5.58
CA ASP A 238 14.62 -10.49 -5.62
C ASP A 238 14.96 -9.88 -4.25
N PHE A 239 16.25 -9.66 -4.02
CA PHE A 239 16.79 -8.97 -2.85
C PHE A 239 16.36 -9.52 -1.47
N PRO A 240 16.35 -10.85 -1.25
CA PRO A 240 16.05 -11.36 0.08
C PRO A 240 17.15 -10.98 1.07
N SER A 241 18.35 -10.59 0.65
CA SER A 241 19.44 -10.06 1.47
C SER A 241 19.14 -8.67 2.10
N LEU A 242 18.10 -7.96 1.64
CA LEU A 242 17.67 -6.68 2.21
C LEU A 242 16.64 -6.89 3.30
N SER A 243 16.80 -6.24 4.46
CA SER A 243 15.78 -6.28 5.54
C SER A 243 14.38 -5.83 5.10
N GLN A 244 14.30 -5.00 4.06
CA GLN A 244 13.08 -4.60 3.37
C GLN A 244 13.27 -4.78 1.86
N PRO A 245 12.99 -5.98 1.32
CA PRO A 245 13.07 -6.22 -0.12
C PRO A 245 12.07 -5.33 -0.90
N PRO A 246 12.33 -5.02 -2.18
CA PRO A 246 11.38 -4.29 -3.02
C PRO A 246 10.04 -5.02 -3.12
N GLU A 247 8.93 -4.30 -2.90
CA GLU A 247 7.57 -4.87 -2.94
C GLU A 247 6.99 -4.95 -4.37
N LEU A 248 7.59 -4.24 -5.33
CA LEU A 248 7.17 -4.21 -6.73
C LEU A 248 8.42 -4.21 -7.62
N GLN A 249 8.43 -5.11 -8.60
CA GLN A 249 9.46 -5.23 -9.61
C GLN A 249 8.90 -4.91 -11.00
N MET A 250 9.65 -4.14 -11.79
CA MET A 250 9.34 -3.85 -13.18
C MET A 250 10.47 -4.36 -14.09
N LEU A 251 10.15 -5.30 -14.97
CA LEU A 251 11.07 -5.80 -15.97
C LEU A 251 10.63 -5.32 -17.36
N TYR A 252 11.52 -4.64 -18.06
CA TYR A 252 11.29 -4.13 -19.40
C TYR A 252 12.20 -4.85 -20.39
N MET A 253 11.58 -5.49 -21.38
CA MET A 253 12.30 -6.19 -22.43
C MET A 253 12.91 -5.18 -23.41
N PHE A 254 14.19 -4.86 -23.20
CA PHE A 254 14.96 -3.97 -24.08
C PHE A 254 15.27 -4.63 -25.43
N GLN A 255 15.65 -5.91 -25.40
CA GLN A 255 15.95 -6.73 -26.57
C GLN A 255 15.43 -8.15 -26.34
N LYS A 256 14.85 -8.75 -27.39
CA LYS A 256 14.41 -10.15 -27.35
C LYS A 256 15.62 -11.09 -27.34
N ALA A 257 15.51 -12.17 -26.58
CA ALA A 257 16.50 -13.24 -26.62
C ALA A 257 16.50 -13.94 -28.01
N PRO A 258 17.67 -14.40 -28.49
CA PRO A 258 17.76 -15.24 -29.68
C PRO A 258 16.99 -16.56 -29.54
N ASN A 259 16.60 -17.17 -30.66
CA ASN A 259 16.06 -18.53 -30.74
C ASN A 259 14.84 -18.83 -29.82
N ASN A 260 14.04 -17.82 -29.48
CA ASN A 260 12.91 -17.92 -28.55
C ASN A 260 13.30 -18.42 -27.14
N GLY A 261 14.56 -18.22 -26.72
CA GLY A 261 15.01 -18.48 -25.35
C GLY A 261 14.59 -17.39 -24.36
N GLY A 262 15.05 -17.48 -23.11
CA GLY A 262 14.86 -16.42 -22.09
C GLY A 262 13.39 -16.17 -21.71
N LEU A 263 12.57 -17.23 -21.69
CA LEU A 263 11.15 -17.12 -21.33
C LEU A 263 11.00 -16.72 -19.86
N SER A 264 10.12 -15.76 -19.59
CA SER A 264 9.77 -15.39 -18.22
C SER A 264 8.77 -16.38 -17.65
N MET A 265 9.04 -16.86 -16.43
CA MET A 265 8.14 -17.73 -15.67
C MET A 265 7.72 -17.03 -14.39
N PHE A 266 6.46 -17.21 -14.00
CA PHE A 266 5.89 -16.63 -12.79
C PHE A 266 5.07 -17.70 -12.06
N VAL A 267 5.05 -17.60 -10.73
CA VAL A 267 4.24 -18.44 -9.85
C VAL A 267 3.66 -17.56 -8.74
N ASP A 268 2.43 -17.85 -8.33
CA ASP A 268 1.84 -17.24 -7.14
C ASP A 268 2.38 -17.95 -5.90
N GLY A 269 3.35 -17.32 -5.22
CA GLY A 269 3.92 -17.85 -3.99
C GLY A 269 2.89 -18.07 -2.88
N PHE A 270 1.82 -17.26 -2.83
CA PHE A 270 0.76 -17.43 -1.84
C PHE A 270 -0.13 -18.62 -2.17
N TYR A 271 -0.44 -18.86 -3.45
CA TYR A 271 -1.12 -20.08 -3.87
C TYR A 271 -0.32 -21.34 -3.50
N ILE A 272 1.00 -21.33 -3.73
CA ILE A 272 1.88 -22.43 -3.33
C ILE A 272 1.91 -22.60 -1.80
N ALA A 273 1.93 -21.49 -1.04
CA ALA A 273 1.86 -21.52 0.42
C ALA A 273 0.53 -22.11 0.94
N GLU A 274 -0.61 -21.82 0.32
CA GLU A 274 -1.88 -22.49 0.60
C GLU A 274 -1.81 -23.99 0.33
N LEU A 275 -1.32 -24.39 -0.83
CA LEU A 275 -1.15 -25.81 -1.16
C LEU A 275 -0.22 -26.54 -0.18
N MET A 276 0.88 -25.91 0.24
CA MET A 276 1.79 -26.48 1.23
C MET A 276 1.15 -26.61 2.59
N ARG A 277 0.38 -25.62 3.05
CA ARG A 277 -0.34 -25.68 4.32
C ARG A 277 -1.34 -26.85 4.35
N GLU A 278 -2.05 -27.08 3.25
CA GLU A 278 -3.04 -28.16 3.14
C GLU A 278 -2.39 -29.54 3.02
N LYS A 279 -1.34 -29.68 2.20
CA LYS A 279 -0.77 -30.98 1.80
C LYS A 279 0.49 -31.39 2.56
N HIS A 280 1.22 -30.41 3.10
CA HIS A 280 2.53 -30.58 3.72
C HIS A 280 2.66 -29.67 4.97
N SER A 281 1.70 -29.76 5.88
CA SER A 281 1.57 -28.86 7.04
C SER A 281 2.83 -28.76 7.90
N ASP A 282 3.56 -29.86 8.08
CA ASP A 282 4.80 -29.89 8.86
C ASP A 282 5.91 -29.07 8.19
N ALA A 283 6.10 -29.23 6.87
CA ALA A 283 7.06 -28.45 6.11
C ALA A 283 6.64 -26.97 6.06
N PHE A 284 5.35 -26.69 5.87
CA PHE A 284 4.80 -25.34 5.93
C PHE A 284 5.10 -24.67 7.28
N LYS A 285 4.89 -25.37 8.39
CA LYS A 285 5.21 -24.89 9.74
C LYS A 285 6.70 -24.57 9.89
N ILE A 286 7.59 -25.47 9.46
CA ILE A 286 9.04 -25.23 9.51
C ILE A 286 9.42 -23.96 8.73
N LEU A 287 8.91 -23.79 7.50
CA LEU A 287 9.24 -22.66 6.63
C LEU A 287 8.66 -21.31 7.09
N THR A 288 7.57 -21.33 7.87
CA THR A 288 6.91 -20.14 8.41
C THR A 288 7.46 -19.75 9.79
N GLU A 289 7.98 -20.70 10.56
CA GLU A 289 8.48 -20.46 11.92
C GLU A 289 10.01 -20.30 11.97
N THR A 290 10.75 -20.87 11.02
CA THR A 290 12.22 -20.82 10.99
C THR A 290 12.71 -19.61 10.19
N PRO A 291 13.42 -18.65 10.81
CA PRO A 291 14.10 -17.61 10.07
C PRO A 291 15.29 -18.19 9.28
N ILE A 292 15.36 -17.87 8.00
CA ILE A 292 16.48 -18.18 7.10
C ILE A 292 17.32 -16.92 6.93
N GLU A 293 18.64 -17.10 6.97
CA GLU A 293 19.61 -16.04 6.71
C GLU A 293 19.89 -15.96 5.20
N PHE A 294 19.86 -14.75 4.66
CA PHE A 294 20.21 -14.46 3.27
C PHE A 294 21.40 -13.50 3.27
N ILE A 295 22.44 -13.87 2.53
CA ILE A 295 23.70 -13.12 2.45
C ILE A 295 23.97 -12.79 0.98
N GLU A 296 24.32 -11.54 0.70
CA GLU A 296 24.76 -11.07 -0.61
C GLU A 296 25.97 -10.15 -0.42
N GLU A 297 27.13 -10.64 -0.84
CA GLU A 297 28.43 -9.98 -0.69
C GLU A 297 29.10 -9.85 -2.06
N GLY A 298 29.72 -8.72 -2.34
CA GLY A 298 30.40 -8.49 -3.61
C GLY A 298 30.55 -7.03 -3.97
N TYR A 299 30.61 -6.76 -5.27
CA TYR A 299 30.59 -5.41 -5.80
C TYR A 299 29.89 -5.36 -7.16
N ASP A 300 29.37 -4.20 -7.53
CA ASP A 300 28.96 -3.90 -8.90
C ASP A 300 29.59 -2.57 -9.35
N ILE A 301 29.59 -2.34 -10.67
CA ILE A 301 30.10 -1.12 -11.28
C ILE A 301 28.94 -0.33 -11.85
N HIS A 302 28.75 0.89 -11.37
CA HIS A 302 27.72 1.80 -11.86
C HIS A 302 28.33 2.93 -12.67
N GLU A 303 27.71 3.27 -13.78
CA GLU A 303 28.01 4.51 -14.50
C GLU A 303 27.20 5.66 -13.90
N ARG A 304 27.88 6.74 -13.50
CA ARG A 304 27.26 8.02 -13.10
C ARG A 304 28.04 9.15 -13.73
N ASP A 305 27.36 10.06 -14.42
CA ASP A 305 27.97 11.22 -15.09
C ASP A 305 29.19 10.84 -15.98
N GLY A 306 29.08 9.72 -16.70
CA GLY A 306 30.13 9.21 -17.59
C GLY A 306 31.35 8.61 -16.88
N LYS A 307 31.26 8.35 -15.56
CA LYS A 307 32.32 7.71 -14.77
C LYS A 307 31.84 6.42 -14.13
N ASN A 308 32.71 5.41 -14.12
CA ASN A 308 32.45 4.15 -13.45
C ASN A 308 32.77 4.24 -11.96
N PHE A 309 31.83 3.84 -11.13
CA PHE A 309 31.93 3.79 -9.68
C PHE A 309 31.74 2.35 -9.21
N LYS A 310 32.77 1.80 -8.57
CA LYS A 310 32.69 0.51 -7.88
C LYS A 310 31.90 0.69 -6.59
N PHE A 311 30.80 -0.04 -6.43
CA PHE A 311 30.02 -0.10 -5.20
C PHE A 311 30.19 -1.47 -4.58
N ILE A 312 30.78 -1.53 -3.39
CA ILE A 312 30.95 -2.76 -2.61
C ILE A 312 29.71 -2.93 -1.73
N PHE A 313 29.15 -4.13 -1.71
CA PHE A 313 28.01 -4.48 -0.88
C PHE A 313 28.32 -5.72 -0.04
N ASP A 314 27.81 -5.71 1.18
CA ASP A 314 27.86 -6.78 2.17
C ASP A 314 26.53 -6.69 2.93
N MET A 315 25.57 -7.48 2.46
CA MET A 315 24.18 -7.42 2.90
C MET A 315 23.81 -8.75 3.54
N ALA A 316 23.27 -8.69 4.75
CA ALA A 316 22.72 -9.83 5.44
C ALA A 316 21.35 -9.50 6.04
N SER A 317 20.41 -10.43 5.91
CA SER A 317 19.08 -10.32 6.50
C SER A 317 18.60 -11.68 7.01
N LYS A 318 17.56 -11.65 7.84
CA LYS A 318 16.84 -12.84 8.28
C LYS A 318 15.36 -12.69 7.96
N HIS A 319 14.84 -13.65 7.19
CA HIS A 319 13.44 -13.68 6.80
C HIS A 319 12.84 -15.05 7.01
N ARG A 320 11.52 -15.08 7.15
CA ARG A 320 10.74 -16.31 6.99
C ARG A 320 10.41 -16.47 5.51
N THR A 321 10.53 -17.68 4.98
CA THR A 321 10.30 -17.96 3.56
C THR A 321 8.85 -17.74 3.17
N ILE A 322 7.93 -18.07 4.09
CA ILE A 322 6.50 -17.80 3.97
C ILE A 322 6.11 -16.93 5.16
N LYS A 323 5.46 -15.79 4.92
CA LYS A 323 5.05 -14.83 5.95
C LYS A 323 3.58 -14.92 6.30
#